data_AF-A0A918A198-F1
#
_entry.id   AF-A0A918A198-F1
#
_cell.length_a   1.000
_cell.length_b   1.000
_cell.length_c   1.000
_cell.angle_alpha   90.00
_cell.angle_beta   90.00
_cell.angle_gamma   90.00
#
_symmetry.space_group_name_H-M   'P 1'
#
loop_
_entity.id
_entity.type
_entity.pdbx_description
1 polymer ?
#
loop_
_entity_poly.entity_id
_entity_poly.type
_entity_poly.pdbx_seq_one_letter_code
_entity_poly.pdbx_strand_id
1 'polypeptide(L)'
;MCGYLLLTLREAFAVAPDLSAARAVVLRTDRIDTYGRAQVSCMLAGRFERRSFDGVRWDAVNAATVVNDTSDNLMINQKGAAKEPYPSISAPSRSCRRW
;
A
#
# COMPACT_ATOMS: atom_id res chain seq x y z
N MET A 1 -4.81 -10.18 -0.66
CA MET A 1 -3.98 -9.10 -0.08
C MET A 1 -4.80 -8.19 0.83
N CYS A 2 -5.79 -7.44 0.31
CA CYS A 2 -6.62 -6.53 1.13
C CYS A 2 -7.31 -7.21 2.32
N GLY A 3 -7.77 -8.46 2.17
CA GLY A 3 -8.36 -9.23 3.28
C GLY A 3 -7.39 -9.44 4.46
N TYR A 4 -6.13 -9.81 4.19
CA TYR A 4 -5.12 -9.97 5.25
C TYR A 4 -4.81 -8.65 5.94
N LEU A 5 -4.69 -7.56 5.17
CA LEU A 5 -4.50 -6.23 5.71
C LEU A 5 -5.63 -5.84 6.68
N LEU A 6 -6.88 -6.03 6.26
CA LEU A 6 -8.05 -5.71 7.09
C LEU A 6 -8.12 -6.57 8.34
N LEU A 7 -7.77 -7.86 8.24
CA LEU A 7 -7.71 -8.74 9.41
C LEU A 7 -6.67 -8.23 10.42
N THR A 8 -5.45 -7.94 9.96
CA THR A 8 -4.37 -7.40 10.82
C THR A 8 -4.76 -6.07 11.46
N LEU A 9 -5.42 -5.18 10.72
CA LEU A 9 -5.91 -3.91 11.27
C LEU A 9 -6.98 -4.13 12.35
N ARG A 10 -7.94 -5.04 12.10
CA ARG A 10 -8.99 -5.37 13.08
C ARG A 10 -8.40 -5.99 14.34
N GLU A 11 -7.44 -6.90 14.19
CA GLU A 11 -6.72 -7.47 15.32
C GLU A 11 -5.98 -6.37 16.09
N ALA A 12 -5.19 -5.52 15.42
CA ALA A 12 -4.47 -4.43 16.07
C ALA A 12 -5.40 -3.51 16.89
N PHE A 13 -6.56 -3.13 16.33
CA PHE A 13 -7.56 -2.32 17.05
C PHE A 13 -8.33 -3.07 18.13
N ALA A 14 -8.34 -4.41 18.10
CA ALA A 14 -8.89 -5.25 19.16
C ALA A 14 -7.90 -5.42 20.32
N VAL A 15 -6.60 -5.56 20.03
CA VAL A 15 -5.56 -5.75 21.05
C VAL A 15 -5.18 -4.42 21.72
N ALA A 16 -5.29 -3.29 21.01
CA ALA A 16 -4.99 -1.96 21.52
C ALA A 16 -6.22 -1.04 21.45
N PRO A 17 -7.07 -0.98 22.50
CA PRO A 17 -8.32 -0.20 22.48
C PRO A 17 -8.09 1.31 22.37
N ASP A 18 -6.97 1.83 22.87
CA ASP A 18 -6.61 3.25 22.78
C ASP A 18 -6.00 3.64 21.42
N LEU A 19 -5.76 2.68 20.52
CA LEU A 19 -5.23 2.95 19.19
C LEU A 19 -6.32 3.52 18.28
N SER A 20 -6.29 4.84 18.07
CA SER A 20 -7.28 5.54 17.25
C SER A 20 -7.05 5.43 15.74
N ALA A 21 -5.81 5.16 15.31
CA ALA A 21 -5.46 5.01 13.90
C ALA A 21 -4.20 4.14 13.72
N ALA A 22 -4.08 3.52 12.55
CA ALA A 22 -2.90 2.75 12.14
C ALA A 22 -2.46 3.16 10.74
N ARG A 23 -1.15 3.14 10.47
CA ARG A 23 -0.60 3.24 9.11
C ARG A 23 -0.12 1.87 8.70
N ALA A 24 -0.53 1.42 7.52
CA ALA A 24 -0.17 0.10 7.05
C ALA A 24 0.35 0.17 5.62
N VAL A 25 1.37 -0.65 5.36
CA VAL A 25 2.02 -0.78 4.06
C VAL A 25 2.07 -2.25 3.71
N VAL A 26 1.64 -2.58 2.49
CA VAL A 26 1.73 -3.92 1.93
C VAL A 26 2.78 -3.92 0.83
N LEU A 27 3.83 -4.68 1.07
CA LEU A 27 4.95 -4.87 0.15
C LEU A 27 4.85 -6.24 -0.50
N ARG A 28 5.24 -6.32 -1.77
CA ARG A 28 5.43 -7.58 -2.51
C ARG A 28 6.86 -7.64 -3.01
N THR A 29 7.54 -8.74 -2.72
CA THR A 29 8.81 -9.06 -3.36
C THR A 29 8.51 -9.60 -4.76
N ASP A 30 8.93 -8.87 -5.80
CA ASP A 30 8.63 -9.22 -7.19
C ASP A 30 9.66 -10.17 -7.79
N ARG A 31 10.94 -9.80 -7.69
CA ARG A 31 12.05 -10.52 -8.29
C ARG A 31 13.34 -10.21 -7.56
N ILE A 32 14.31 -11.10 -7.64
CA ILE A 32 15.70 -10.80 -7.30
C ILE A 32 16.36 -10.23 -8.56
N ASP A 33 16.98 -9.05 -8.45
CA ASP A 33 17.69 -8.43 -9.55
C ASP A 33 19.00 -9.18 -9.88
N THR A 34 19.67 -8.77 -10.96
CA THR A 34 20.93 -9.37 -11.41
C THR A 34 22.08 -9.23 -10.41
N TYR A 35 21.93 -8.38 -9.39
CA TYR A 35 22.89 -8.13 -8.33
C TYR A 35 22.51 -8.82 -7.00
N GLY A 36 21.50 -9.70 -7.02
CA GLY A 36 21.05 -10.45 -5.85
C GLY A 36 20.17 -9.65 -4.89
N ARG A 37 19.72 -8.44 -5.25
CA ARG A 37 18.85 -7.62 -4.40
C ARG A 37 17.39 -7.94 -4.65
N ALA A 38 16.62 -8.09 -3.59
CA ALA A 38 15.17 -8.23 -3.69
C ALA A 38 14.55 -6.92 -4.17
N GLN A 39 13.92 -6.96 -5.33
CA GLN A 39 13.06 -5.88 -5.81
C GLN A 39 11.72 -5.99 -5.08
N VAL A 40 11.41 -4.96 -4.29
CA VAL A 40 10.18 -4.88 -3.51
C VAL A 40 9.29 -3.79 -4.08
N SER A 41 8.06 -4.13 -4.45
CA SER A 41 7.03 -3.17 -4.82
C SER A 41 6.10 -2.89 -3.67
N CYS A 42 5.85 -1.61 -3.41
CA CYS A 42 4.74 -1.18 -2.57
C CYS A 42 3.44 -1.38 -3.34
N MET A 43 2.60 -2.29 -2.87
CA MET A 43 1.29 -2.54 -3.47
C MET A 43 0.23 -1.61 -2.90
N LEU A 44 0.33 -1.29 -1.60
CA LEU A 44 -0.61 -0.42 -0.90
C LEU A 44 0.07 0.26 0.28
N ALA A 45 -0.17 1.55 0.46
CA ALA A 45 0.13 2.28 1.68
C ALA A 45 -1.06 3.17 2.04
N GLY A 46 -1.45 3.20 3.31
CA GLY A 46 -2.57 4.02 3.75
C GLY A 46 -2.60 4.22 5.25
N ARG A 47 -3.32 5.26 5.69
CA ARG A 47 -3.70 5.47 7.07
C ARG A 47 -5.15 5.02 7.25
N PHE A 48 -5.43 4.35 8.35
CA PHE A 48 -6.75 3.81 8.66
C PHE A 48 -7.13 4.27 10.05
N GLU A 49 -8.27 4.95 10.17
CA GLU A 49 -8.81 5.35 11.47
C GLU A 49 -9.75 4.27 12.00
N ARG A 50 -9.70 4.01 13.31
CA ARG A 50 -10.53 2.99 13.96
C ARG A 50 -12.01 3.23 13.71
N ARG A 51 -12.43 4.51 13.79
CA ARG A 51 -13.82 4.94 13.55
C ARG A 51 -14.31 4.68 12.13
N SER A 52 -13.42 4.61 11.13
CA SER A 52 -13.81 4.34 9.75
C SER A 52 -14.30 2.91 9.54
N PHE A 53 -13.99 1.99 10.46
CA PHE A 53 -14.49 0.62 10.43
C PHE A 53 -15.85 0.45 11.11
N ASP A 54 -16.38 1.49 11.76
CA ASP A 54 -17.69 1.46 12.38
C ASP A 54 -18.79 1.32 11.30
N GLY A 55 -19.69 0.36 11.48
CA GLY A 55 -20.78 0.10 10.53
C GLY A 55 -20.39 -0.61 9.22
N VAL A 56 -19.12 -1.03 9.04
CA VAL A 56 -18.71 -1.78 7.85
C VAL A 56 -19.47 -3.12 7.77
N ARG A 57 -20.13 -3.36 6.64
CA ARG A 57 -20.85 -4.62 6.36
C ARG A 57 -19.90 -5.69 5.80
N TRP A 58 -19.11 -6.30 6.68
CA TRP A 58 -18.05 -7.26 6.33
C TRP A 58 -18.49 -8.45 5.47
N ASP A 59 -19.72 -8.91 5.63
CA ASP A 59 -20.27 -10.06 4.90
C ASP A 59 -20.74 -9.69 3.47
N ALA A 60 -21.08 -8.42 3.24
CA ALA A 60 -21.73 -7.97 2.02
C ALA A 60 -20.82 -7.13 1.10
N VAL A 61 -19.61 -6.76 1.56
CA VAL A 61 -18.73 -5.81 0.86
C VAL A 61 -17.35 -6.42 0.61
N ASN A 62 -16.82 -6.21 -0.60
CA ASN A 62 -15.49 -6.67 -0.98
C ASN A 62 -14.40 -5.95 -0.16
N ALA A 63 -13.40 -6.69 0.31
CA ALA A 63 -12.24 -6.18 1.02
C ALA A 63 -11.51 -5.02 0.29
N ALA A 64 -11.45 -5.03 -1.04
CA ALA A 64 -10.87 -3.91 -1.78
C ALA A 64 -11.69 -2.62 -1.62
N THR A 65 -13.01 -2.71 -1.64
CA THR A 65 -13.93 -1.58 -1.42
C THR A 65 -13.78 -1.05 0.01
N VAL A 66 -13.78 -1.95 1.01
CA VAL A 66 -13.59 -1.55 2.42
C VAL A 66 -12.26 -0.83 2.61
N VAL A 67 -11.16 -1.32 2.01
CA VAL A 67 -9.85 -0.65 2.13
C VAL A 67 -9.88 0.73 1.50
N ASN A 68 -10.52 0.92 0.35
CA ASN A 68 -10.61 2.25 -0.27
C ASN A 68 -11.45 3.20 0.58
N ASP A 69 -12.63 2.77 1.01
CA ASP A 69 -13.60 3.64 1.72
C ASP A 69 -13.15 4.01 3.14
N THR A 70 -12.37 3.14 3.80
CA THR A 70 -11.92 3.36 5.19
C THR A 70 -10.57 4.06 5.33
N SER A 71 -9.87 4.25 4.21
CA SER A 71 -8.52 4.80 4.20
C SER A 71 -8.47 6.32 4.06
N ASP A 72 -7.53 6.91 4.77
CA ASP A 72 -7.07 8.28 4.63
C ASP A 72 -5.67 8.26 3.97
N ASN A 73 -5.45 9.10 2.96
CA ASN A 73 -4.19 9.17 2.20
C ASN A 73 -3.75 7.82 1.58
N LEU A 74 -4.64 7.19 0.81
CA LEU A 74 -4.39 5.90 0.19
C LEU A 74 -3.52 6.03 -1.07
N MET A 75 -2.38 5.33 -1.06
CA MET A 75 -1.53 5.11 -2.22
C MET A 75 -1.64 3.63 -2.61
N ILE A 76 -2.42 3.31 -3.65
CA ILE A 76 -2.46 1.97 -4.23
C ILE A 76 -1.66 1.94 -5.52
N ASN A 77 -0.69 1.03 -5.62
CA ASN A 77 0.00 0.74 -6.87
C ASN A 77 -0.69 -0.45 -7.57
N GLN A 78 -1.84 -0.19 -8.20
CA GLN A 78 -2.57 -1.20 -8.97
C GLN A 78 -1.91 -1.36 -10.35
N LYS A 79 -0.92 -2.25 -10.46
CA LYS A 79 -0.34 -2.65 -11.75
C LYS A 79 -1.04 -3.91 -12.29
N GLY A 80 -1.69 -3.82 -13.45
CA GLY A 80 -2.27 -4.97 -14.15
C GLY A 80 -2.53 -4.77 -15.66
N ALA A 81 -1.94 -5.66 -16.46
CA ALA A 81 -2.09 -5.95 -17.90
C ALA A 81 -2.09 -4.76 -18.89
N ALA A 82 -0.91 -4.45 -19.44
CA ALA A 82 -0.65 -3.51 -20.55
C ALA A 82 -0.91 -2.02 -20.27
N LYS A 83 0.05 -1.35 -19.61
CA LYS A 83 0.41 0.09 -19.77
C LYS A 83 1.57 0.40 -18.81
N GLU A 84 2.75 0.46 -19.40
CA GLU A 84 4.05 0.72 -18.77
C GLU A 84 4.07 2.03 -17.96
N PRO A 85 4.38 2.02 -16.65
CA PRO A 85 4.73 3.24 -15.93
C PRO A 85 6.23 3.49 -16.04
N TYR A 86 6.58 4.61 -16.67
CA TYR A 86 7.90 5.20 -16.60
C TYR A 86 8.25 5.54 -15.14
N PRO A 87 9.46 5.23 -14.66
CA PRO A 87 9.93 5.79 -13.40
C PRO A 87 10.16 7.28 -13.61
N SER A 88 9.43 8.15 -12.90
CA SER A 88 9.82 9.55 -12.75
C SER A 88 10.97 9.65 -11.73
N ILE A 89 12.08 8.97 -12.02
CA ILE A 89 13.38 9.42 -11.53
C ILE A 89 13.69 10.63 -12.41
N SER A 90 13.54 11.83 -11.85
CA SER A 90 14.19 13.01 -12.42
C SER A 90 15.68 12.69 -12.50
N ALA A 91 16.16 12.38 -13.70
CA ALA A 91 17.56 12.17 -13.97
C ALA A 91 18.33 13.42 -13.49
N PRO A 92 19.42 13.30 -12.72
CA PRO A 92 20.33 14.41 -12.58
C PRO A 92 20.87 14.72 -13.98
N SER A 93 20.61 15.94 -14.45
CA SER A 93 21.15 16.45 -15.70
C SER A 93 22.68 16.38 -15.64
N ARG A 94 23.26 15.34 -16.21
CA ARG A 94 24.69 15.32 -16.52
C ARG A 94 24.94 16.31 -17.65
N SER A 95 25.11 17.59 -17.29
CA SER A 95 25.92 18.46 -18.12
C SER A 95 27.37 17.99 -17.98
N CYS A 96 27.77 17.03 -18.82
CA CYS A 96 29.18 16.80 -19.11
C CYS A 96 29.71 18.06 -19.80
N ARG A 97 30.22 19.00 -19.01
CA ARG A 97 31.06 20.08 -19.51
C ARG A 97 32.47 19.52 -19.64
N ARG A 98 32.82 19.29 -20.90
CA ARG A 98 34.13 19.06 -21.47
C ARG A 98 35.21 19.94 -20.83
N TRP A 99 36.24 19.32 -20.25
CA TRP A 99 37.63 19.79 -20.20
C TRP A 99 38.53 18.55 -20.20
#